data_AF-G3H7H7-F1
#
_entry.id   AF-G3H7H7-F1
#
_cell.length_a   1.000
_cell.length_b   1.000
_cell.length_c   1.000
_cell.angle_alpha   90.00
_cell.angle_beta   90.00
_cell.angle_gamma   90.00
#
_symmetry.space_group_name_H-M   'P 1'
#
loop_
_entity.id
_entity.type
_entity.pdbx_description
1 polymer ?
#
loop_
_entity_poly.entity_id
_entity_poly.type
_entity_poly.pdbx_seq_one_letter_code
_entity_poly.pdbx_strand_id
1 'polypeptide(L)'
;MGFVKVVKNKAYLKRYQVRFRRRQEGKTDYYAWKRLVIQDKNKYNTPKYRMIVRVTNRDIICQIAYARIEGNMIVCTAHAHELPKYGVKVGLTNYAAAYCTGLLLAHRLPNRFGRKKKKKKKKEEEEEEEEEEEEEEKEKEKEKEKEEKEEENKETNPSMEIWCRESSPLLSMPKPNAS
;
A
#
# COMPACT_ATOMS: atom_id res chain seq x y z
N MET A 1 5.76 19.20 -56.14
CA MET A 1 4.64 18.80 -55.26
C MET A 1 4.71 17.29 -55.08
N GLY A 2 4.86 16.80 -53.85
CA GLY A 2 5.05 15.36 -53.60
C GLY A 2 3.84 14.53 -54.00
N PHE A 3 4.07 13.33 -54.55
CA PHE A 3 3.06 12.38 -55.05
C PHE A 3 2.28 11.67 -53.92
N VAL A 4 2.20 12.26 -52.73
CA VAL A 4 1.57 11.66 -51.55
C VAL A 4 0.23 12.35 -51.27
N LYS A 5 -0.84 11.56 -51.16
CA LYS A 5 -2.18 12.06 -50.84
C LYS A 5 -2.17 12.79 -49.49
N VAL A 6 -2.60 14.05 -49.48
CA VAL A 6 -2.72 14.85 -48.25
C VAL A 6 -3.92 14.37 -47.43
N VAL A 7 -3.65 13.57 -46.39
CA VAL A 7 -4.69 13.04 -45.47
C VAL A 7 -5.15 14.09 -44.46
N LYS A 8 -4.23 14.90 -43.91
CA LYS A 8 -4.53 15.97 -42.95
C LYS A 8 -4.92 17.26 -43.66
N ASN A 9 -6.08 17.25 -44.31
CA ASN A 9 -6.64 18.38 -45.04
C ASN A 9 -7.60 19.22 -44.18
N LYS A 10 -8.10 20.35 -44.70
CA LYS A 10 -9.05 21.22 -43.99
C LYS A 10 -10.32 20.47 -43.54
N ALA A 11 -10.77 19.50 -44.34
CA ALA A 11 -11.91 18.65 -44.01
C ALA A 11 -11.63 17.71 -42.81
N TYR A 12 -10.42 17.19 -42.68
CA TYR A 12 -10.00 16.40 -41.52
C TYR A 12 -10.06 17.23 -40.23
N LEU A 13 -9.48 18.44 -40.24
CA LEU A 13 -9.42 19.30 -39.06
C LEU A 13 -10.82 19.75 -38.59
N LYS A 14 -11.78 19.94 -39.51
CA LYS A 14 -13.17 20.25 -39.17
C LYS A 14 -13.87 19.14 -38.36
N ARG A 15 -13.46 17.87 -38.51
CA ARG A 15 -14.05 16.71 -37.80
C ARG A 15 -13.20 16.22 -36.63
N TYR A 16 -12.02 16.80 -36.44
CA TYR A 16 -11.08 16.31 -35.44
C TYR A 16 -11.53 16.70 -34.03
N GLN A 17 -11.93 15.72 -33.22
CA GLN A 17 -12.27 15.95 -31.83
C GLN A 17 -11.00 15.95 -30.97
N VAL A 18 -10.70 17.10 -30.39
CA VAL A 18 -9.54 17.30 -29.54
C VAL A 18 -9.74 16.63 -28.18
N ARG A 19 -8.72 15.93 -27.69
CA ARG A 19 -8.70 15.37 -26.34
C ARG A 19 -8.46 16.48 -25.31
N PHE A 20 -8.81 16.26 -24.04
CA PHE A 20 -8.55 17.26 -22.98
C PHE A 20 -7.08 17.68 -22.93
N ARG A 21 -6.82 18.96 -22.63
CA ARG A 21 -5.47 19.57 -22.69
C ARG A 21 -4.38 18.74 -22.02
N ARG A 22 -4.58 18.29 -20.78
CA ARG A 22 -3.57 17.50 -20.04
C ARG A 22 -3.36 16.09 -20.60
N ARG A 23 -4.35 15.54 -21.33
CA ARG A 23 -4.22 14.27 -22.05
C ARG A 23 -3.38 14.45 -23.31
N GLN A 24 -3.53 15.58 -24.00
CA GLN A 24 -2.67 15.93 -25.14
C GLN A 24 -1.21 16.13 -24.70
N GLU A 25 -1.00 16.76 -23.54
CA GLU A 25 0.34 16.90 -22.94
C GLU A 25 0.87 15.58 -22.33
N GLY A 26 0.07 14.51 -22.26
CA GLY A 26 0.47 13.24 -21.65
C GLY A 26 0.67 13.27 -20.12
N LYS A 27 0.29 14.36 -19.44
CA LYS A 27 0.61 14.58 -18.01
C LYS A 27 -0.40 13.98 -17.04
N THR A 28 -1.56 13.53 -17.53
CA THR A 28 -2.64 13.05 -16.66
C THR A 28 -3.41 11.93 -17.32
N ASP A 29 -3.49 10.81 -16.62
CA ASP A 29 -4.49 9.80 -16.89
C ASP A 29 -5.79 10.14 -16.18
N TYR A 30 -6.82 10.47 -16.97
CA TYR A 30 -8.13 10.84 -16.46
C TYR A 30 -8.90 9.65 -15.89
N TYR A 31 -8.55 8.41 -16.28
CA TYR A 31 -9.22 7.22 -15.76
C TYR A 31 -8.83 6.97 -14.29
N ALA A 32 -7.53 6.90 -14.00
CA ALA A 32 -7.03 6.82 -12.63
C ALA A 32 -7.44 8.06 -11.80
N TRP A 33 -7.32 9.27 -12.37
CA TRP A 33 -7.65 10.50 -11.66
C TRP A 33 -9.12 10.54 -11.21
N LYS A 34 -10.07 10.13 -12.06
CA LYS A 34 -11.50 10.06 -11.73
C LYS A 34 -11.74 9.19 -10.49
N ARG A 35 -11.12 8.01 -10.43
CA ARG A 35 -11.27 7.05 -9.31
C ARG A 35 -10.66 7.58 -8.01
N LEU A 36 -9.52 8.26 -8.10
CA LEU A 36 -8.85 8.83 -6.95
C LEU A 36 -9.62 10.01 -6.35
N VAL A 37 -10.17 10.88 -7.19
CA VAL A 37 -10.76 12.17 -6.76
C VAL A 37 -12.21 12.07 -6.32
N ILE A 38 -13.01 11.23 -6.97
CA ILE A 38 -14.42 11.13 -6.63
C ILE A 38 -14.59 10.66 -5.19
N GLN A 39 -15.44 11.38 -4.46
CA GLN A 39 -15.88 11.05 -3.12
C GLN A 39 -17.36 10.67 -3.15
N ASP A 40 -17.78 9.83 -2.19
CA ASP A 40 -19.17 9.49 -1.98
C ASP A 40 -20.00 10.76 -1.75
N LYS A 41 -21.13 10.87 -2.43
CA LYS A 41 -21.99 12.06 -2.33
C LYS A 41 -22.56 12.27 -0.92
N ASN A 42 -22.67 11.19 -0.15
CA ASN A 42 -23.11 11.21 1.25
C ASN A 42 -22.13 12.02 2.12
N LYS A 43 -20.85 12.10 1.69
CA LYS A 43 -19.78 12.85 2.33
C LYS A 43 -19.64 14.21 1.64
N TYR A 44 -20.66 15.05 1.84
CA TYR A 44 -20.90 16.35 1.17
C TYR A 44 -19.66 17.19 0.87
N ASN A 45 -19.35 18.19 1.70
CA ASN A 45 -18.26 19.13 1.48
C ASN A 45 -16.96 18.68 2.18
N THR A 46 -16.89 17.42 2.58
CA THR A 46 -15.67 16.89 3.18
C THR A 46 -14.63 16.70 2.08
N PRO A 47 -13.42 17.27 2.20
CA PRO A 47 -12.42 17.15 1.15
C PRO A 47 -11.78 15.75 1.17
N LYS A 48 -11.67 15.13 -0.02
CA LYS A 48 -10.85 13.93 -0.23
C LYS A 48 -9.40 14.33 -0.45
N TYR A 49 -8.55 14.13 0.56
CA TYR A 49 -7.13 14.41 0.43
C TYR A 49 -6.41 13.29 -0.31
N ARG A 50 -5.49 13.67 -1.20
CA ARG A 50 -4.57 12.74 -1.88
C ARG A 50 -3.15 13.27 -1.81
N MET A 51 -2.20 12.34 -1.66
CA MET A 51 -0.78 12.63 -1.83
C MET A 51 -0.41 12.50 -3.31
N ILE A 52 0.24 13.52 -3.84
CA ILE A 52 0.76 13.57 -5.21
C ILE A 52 2.28 13.53 -5.09
N VAL A 53 2.88 12.46 -5.60
CA VAL A 53 4.33 12.33 -5.73
C VAL A 53 4.69 12.47 -7.19
N ARG A 54 5.67 13.33 -7.50
CA ARG A 54 6.22 13.49 -8.84
C ARG A 54 7.73 13.44 -8.75
N VAL A 55 8.30 12.41 -9.36
CA VAL A 55 9.74 12.31 -9.56
C VAL A 55 10.07 12.99 -10.88
N THR A 56 10.96 13.96 -10.83
CA THR A 56 11.56 14.60 -12.01
C THR A 56 13.03 14.21 -12.08
N ASN A 57 13.69 14.53 -13.19
CA ASN A 57 15.09 14.14 -13.40
C ASN A 57 16.06 14.68 -12.34
N ARG A 58 15.70 15.76 -11.62
CA ARG A 58 16.58 16.42 -10.65
C ARG A 58 15.94 16.67 -9.29
N ASP A 59 14.63 16.48 -9.16
CA ASP A 59 13.89 16.84 -7.95
C ASP A 59 12.72 15.88 -7.71
N ILE A 60 12.37 15.71 -6.43
CA ILE A 60 11.20 14.96 -6.00
C ILE A 60 10.22 15.95 -5.39
N ILE A 61 9.01 15.97 -5.92
CA ILE A 61 7.96 16.90 -5.51
C ILE A 61 6.85 16.09 -4.84
N CYS A 62 6.64 16.35 -3.56
CA CYS A 62 5.58 15.75 -2.77
C CYS A 62 4.55 16.84 -2.43
N GLN A 63 3.28 16.57 -2.67
CA GLN A 63 2.20 17.52 -2.39
C GLN A 63 1.00 16.80 -1.80
N ILE A 64 0.24 17.47 -0.94
CA ILE A 64 -1.11 17.03 -0.58
C ILE A 64 -2.11 17.99 -1.17
N ALA A 65 -3.07 17.44 -1.89
CA ALA A 65 -4.09 18.20 -2.57
C ALA A 65 -5.47 17.57 -2.37
N TYR A 66 -6.50 18.38 -2.50
CA TYR A 66 -7.87 17.94 -2.66
C TYR A 66 -8.48 18.64 -3.86
N ALA A 67 -9.52 18.04 -4.47
CA ALA A 67 -10.16 18.61 -5.64
C ALA A 67 -11.30 19.56 -5.26
N ARG A 68 -11.39 20.69 -5.98
CA ARG A 68 -12.57 21.55 -6.07
C ARG A 68 -12.95 21.70 -7.54
N ILE A 69 -14.13 22.28 -7.79
CA ILE A 69 -14.66 22.54 -9.14
C ILE A 69 -13.71 23.46 -9.94
N GLU A 70 -13.21 24.51 -9.28
CA GLU A 70 -12.25 25.45 -9.88
C GLU A 70 -10.89 24.81 -10.21
N GLY A 71 -10.50 23.78 -9.46
CA GLY A 71 -9.21 23.14 -9.58
C GLY A 71 -8.76 22.42 -8.31
N ASN A 72 -7.53 21.91 -8.32
CA ASN A 72 -6.96 21.28 -7.14
C ASN A 72 -6.40 22.33 -6.19
N MET A 73 -6.81 22.26 -4.93
CA MET A 73 -6.27 23.09 -3.85
C MET A 73 -5.13 22.34 -3.16
N ILE A 74 -3.97 22.99 -3.02
CA ILE A 74 -2.77 22.41 -2.42
C ILE A 74 -2.68 22.79 -0.94
N VAL A 75 -2.62 21.78 -0.08
CA VAL A 75 -2.52 21.92 1.38
C VAL A 75 -1.09 21.93 1.87
N CYS A 76 -0.19 21.11 1.33
CA CYS A 76 1.22 21.19 1.71
C CYS A 76 2.06 20.79 0.52
N THR A 77 3.26 21.36 0.47
CA THR A 77 4.30 21.05 -0.52
C THR A 77 5.62 20.78 0.19
N ALA A 78 6.36 19.85 -0.38
CA ALA A 78 7.72 19.51 -0.01
C ALA A 78 8.51 19.23 -1.30
N HIS A 79 9.76 19.67 -1.32
CA HIS A 79 10.64 19.50 -2.47
C HIS A 79 11.99 18.94 -2.03
N ALA A 80 12.65 18.15 -2.88
CA ALA A 80 13.95 17.58 -2.54
C ALA A 80 15.06 18.64 -2.51
N HIS A 81 14.95 19.71 -3.31
CA HIS A 81 15.89 20.84 -3.24
C HIS A 81 15.88 21.60 -1.89
N GLU A 82 14.92 21.33 -1.00
CA GLU A 82 14.93 21.86 0.36
C GLU A 82 15.75 21.00 1.33
N LEU A 83 16.01 19.73 0.98
CA LEU A 83 16.77 18.77 1.80
C LEU A 83 18.21 19.18 2.14
N PRO A 84 18.94 19.95 1.30
CA PRO A 84 20.26 20.45 1.66
C PRO A 84 20.29 21.28 2.94
N LYS A 85 19.16 21.90 3.32
CA LYS A 85 19.02 22.64 4.59
C LYS A 85 19.06 21.74 5.81
N TYR A 86 18.79 20.45 5.64
CA TYR A 86 18.70 19.44 6.69
C TYR A 86 19.87 18.45 6.67
N GLY A 87 20.92 18.73 5.89
CA GLY A 87 22.16 17.93 5.85
C GLY A 87 22.32 17.03 4.62
N VAL A 88 21.28 16.83 3.81
CA VAL A 88 21.36 16.00 2.58
C VAL A 88 21.74 16.88 1.39
N LYS A 89 23.04 17.03 1.15
CA LYS A 89 23.59 17.95 0.14
C LYS A 89 23.53 17.43 -1.30
N VAL A 90 23.62 16.11 -1.49
CA VAL A 90 23.75 15.47 -2.81
C VAL A 90 22.71 14.35 -2.96
N GLY A 91 22.43 13.96 -4.20
CA GLY A 91 21.55 12.81 -4.48
C GLY A 91 20.06 13.06 -4.23
N LEU A 92 19.52 14.18 -4.69
CA LEU A 92 18.13 14.60 -4.42
C LEU A 92 17.04 13.76 -5.10
N THR A 93 17.43 12.79 -5.93
CA THR A 93 16.53 11.90 -6.67
C THR A 93 16.63 10.44 -6.23
N ASN A 94 17.45 10.14 -5.20
CA ASN A 94 17.57 8.78 -4.68
C ASN A 94 16.36 8.40 -3.80
N TYR A 95 16.28 7.12 -3.45
CA TYR A 95 15.24 6.59 -2.58
C TYR A 95 15.22 7.30 -1.21
N ALA A 96 16.40 7.56 -0.62
CA ALA A 96 16.52 8.26 0.65
C ALA A 96 15.92 9.68 0.60
N ALA A 97 16.15 10.44 -0.48
CA ALA A 97 15.58 11.76 -0.69
C ALA A 97 14.06 11.69 -0.88
N ALA A 98 13.53 10.65 -1.53
CA ALA A 98 12.09 10.43 -1.61
C ALA A 98 11.48 10.24 -0.22
N TYR A 99 12.11 9.43 0.63
CA TYR A 99 11.69 9.22 2.01
C TYR A 99 11.76 10.52 2.83
N CYS A 100 12.89 11.22 2.78
CA CYS A 100 13.08 12.48 3.49
C CYS A 100 12.09 13.56 3.05
N THR A 101 11.80 13.68 1.75
CA THR A 101 10.77 14.64 1.25
C THR A 101 9.37 14.28 1.73
N GLY A 102 9.02 12.98 1.78
CA GLY A 102 7.77 12.50 2.36
C GLY A 102 7.66 12.83 3.85
N LEU A 103 8.71 12.54 4.62
CA LEU A 103 8.79 12.84 6.05
C LEU A 103 8.67 14.34 6.34
N LEU A 104 9.32 15.16 5.51
CA LEU A 104 9.27 16.62 5.60
C LEU A 104 7.85 17.14 5.33
N LEU A 105 7.14 16.56 4.36
CA LEU A 105 5.74 16.88 4.11
C LEU A 105 4.87 16.51 5.32
N ALA A 106 5.04 15.30 5.86
CA ALA A 106 4.33 14.81 7.03
C ALA A 106 4.58 15.69 8.27
N HIS A 107 5.78 16.27 8.42
CA HIS A 107 6.06 17.23 9.48
C HIS A 107 5.43 18.61 9.25
N ARG A 108 5.21 19.04 8.00
CA ARG A 108 4.59 20.33 7.67
C ARG A 108 3.07 20.32 7.82
N LEU A 109 2.40 19.22 7.52
CA LEU A 109 0.93 19.12 7.56
C LEU A 109 0.32 19.53 8.91
N PRO A 110 0.76 18.99 10.07
CA PRO A 110 0.10 19.26 11.34
C PRO A 110 0.32 20.72 11.76
N ASN A 111 1.47 21.30 11.39
CA ASN A 111 1.77 22.71 11.62
C ASN A 111 0.77 23.63 10.89
N ARG A 112 0.35 23.27 9.68
CA ARG A 112 -0.66 24.04 8.92
C ARG A 112 -2.06 23.92 9.53
N PHE A 113 -2.36 22.81 10.20
CA PHE A 113 -3.64 22.57 10.88
C PHE A 113 -3.64 22.94 12.38
N GLY A 114 -2.53 23.47 12.92
CA GLY A 114 -2.42 23.84 14.34
C GLY A 114 -2.41 22.65 15.32
N ARG A 115 -2.25 21.41 14.82
CA ARG A 115 -2.27 20.18 15.63
C ARG A 115 -0.83 19.72 15.92
N LYS A 116 -0.20 20.26 16.96
CA LYS A 116 1.17 19.85 17.39
C LYS A 116 1.13 18.99 18.65
N LYS A 117 1.44 17.68 18.53
CA LYS A 117 1.98 16.68 19.52
C LYS A 117 1.65 15.24 19.05
N LYS A 118 2.45 14.16 19.18
CA LYS A 118 3.77 13.85 19.77
C LYS A 118 4.66 13.15 18.72
N LYS A 119 5.90 13.60 18.55
CA LYS A 119 6.94 12.90 17.77
C LYS A 119 7.58 11.84 18.68
N LYS A 120 7.09 10.60 18.73
CA LYS A 120 7.82 9.48 19.38
C LYS A 120 7.61 8.10 18.77
N LYS A 121 6.41 7.76 18.27
CA LYS A 121 6.04 6.37 17.98
C LYS A 121 6.79 5.60 16.88
N LYS A 122 7.45 6.27 15.93
CA LYS A 122 7.92 5.57 14.73
C LYS A 122 9.22 4.75 14.88
N LYS A 123 10.04 5.03 15.89
CA LYS A 123 11.19 4.17 16.20
C LYS A 123 10.77 2.90 16.95
N GLU A 124 9.70 3.00 17.72
CA GLU A 124 9.14 1.90 18.50
C GLU A 124 8.39 0.92 17.57
N GLU A 125 7.64 1.43 16.58
CA GLU A 125 6.90 0.60 15.61
C GLU A 125 7.80 -0.21 14.64
N GLU A 126 8.99 0.30 14.24
CA GLU A 126 9.94 -0.45 13.40
C GLU A 126 10.71 -1.52 14.21
N GLU A 127 10.95 -1.31 15.51
CA GLU A 127 11.54 -2.32 16.41
C GLU A 127 10.49 -3.42 16.78
N GLU A 128 9.21 -3.06 16.96
CA GLU A 128 8.13 -4.02 17.22
C GLU A 128 7.83 -4.94 16.02
N GLU A 129 7.88 -4.44 14.78
CA GLU A 129 7.70 -5.27 13.57
C GLU A 129 8.87 -6.26 13.37
N GLU A 130 10.11 -5.88 13.70
CA GLU A 130 11.28 -6.78 13.62
C GLU A 130 11.25 -7.86 14.72
N GLU A 131 10.78 -7.55 15.93
CA GLU A 131 10.63 -8.53 17.02
C GLU A 131 9.53 -9.57 16.74
N GLU A 132 8.38 -9.15 16.17
CA GLU A 132 7.30 -10.08 15.78
C GLU A 132 7.74 -11.06 14.68
N GLU A 133 8.51 -10.60 13.69
CA GLU A 133 9.07 -11.46 12.64
C GLU A 133 10.05 -12.52 13.23
N GLU A 134 10.88 -12.15 14.21
CA GLU A 134 11.77 -13.10 14.89
C GLU A 134 11.04 -14.13 15.77
N GLU A 135 9.96 -13.76 16.43
CA GLU A 135 9.15 -14.69 17.24
C GLU A 135 8.41 -15.71 16.37
N GLU A 136 7.84 -15.27 15.24
CA GLU A 136 7.20 -16.16 14.28
C GLU A 136 8.17 -17.19 13.68
N GLU A 137 9.43 -16.82 13.42
CA GLU A 137 10.44 -17.76 12.94
C GLU A 137 10.78 -18.83 14.00
N LYS A 138 10.91 -18.43 15.28
CA LYS A 138 11.16 -19.36 16.40
C LYS A 138 10.00 -20.31 16.65
N GLU A 139 8.75 -19.89 16.45
CA GLU A 139 7.59 -20.77 16.56
C GLU A 139 7.54 -21.81 15.44
N LYS A 140 7.82 -21.40 14.20
CA LYS A 140 7.90 -22.30 13.04
C LYS A 140 9.01 -23.34 13.20
N GLU A 141 10.14 -23.00 13.82
CA GLU A 141 11.20 -23.96 14.14
C GLU A 141 10.76 -24.98 15.21
N LYS A 142 10.06 -24.54 16.26
CA LYS A 142 9.54 -25.43 17.30
C LYS A 142 8.45 -26.38 16.79
N GLU A 143 7.63 -25.95 15.85
CA GLU A 143 6.63 -26.82 15.21
C GLU A 143 7.29 -27.88 14.35
N LYS A 144 8.31 -27.51 13.55
CA LYS A 144 9.11 -28.48 12.77
C LYS A 144 9.79 -29.51 13.66
N GLU A 145 10.41 -29.08 14.77
CA GLU A 145 11.01 -30.02 15.72
C GLU A 145 9.98 -30.98 16.37
N LYS A 146 8.73 -30.54 16.55
CA LYS A 146 7.67 -31.39 17.10
C LYS A 146 7.17 -32.39 16.06
N GLU A 147 7.03 -31.97 14.81
CA GLU A 147 6.67 -32.83 13.69
C GLU A 147 7.75 -33.90 13.46
N GLU A 148 9.04 -33.51 13.46
CA GLU A 148 10.16 -34.45 13.35
C GLU A 148 10.17 -35.47 14.51
N LYS A 149 9.91 -35.02 15.74
CA LYS A 149 9.80 -35.91 16.91
C LYS A 149 8.58 -36.82 16.86
N GLU A 150 7.46 -36.37 16.30
CA GLU A 150 6.28 -37.22 16.09
C GLU A 150 6.49 -38.26 14.99
N GLU A 151 7.21 -37.92 13.93
CA GLU A 151 7.59 -38.86 12.88
C GLU A 151 8.57 -39.92 13.40
N GLU A 152 9.60 -39.52 14.16
CA GLU A 152 10.51 -40.47 14.83
C GLU A 152 9.75 -41.40 15.80
N ASN A 153 8.73 -40.91 16.50
CA ASN A 153 7.95 -41.71 17.44
C ASN A 153 7.00 -42.70 16.74
N LYS A 154 6.51 -42.35 15.54
CA LYS A 154 5.72 -43.25 14.67
C LYS A 154 6.60 -44.34 14.06
N GLU A 155 7.83 -44.02 13.68
CA GLU A 155 8.79 -45.00 13.15
C GLU A 155 9.30 -45.97 14.22
N THR A 156 9.43 -45.53 15.48
CA THR A 156 9.95 -46.35 16.57
C THR A 156 8.91 -47.24 17.27
N ASN A 157 7.60 -47.00 17.10
CA ASN A 157 6.53 -47.83 17.71
C ASN A 157 5.36 -48.18 16.75
N PRO A 158 5.55 -49.09 15.78
CA PRO A 158 4.46 -49.56 14.90
C PRO A 158 3.44 -50.51 15.58
N SER A 159 3.60 -50.84 16.88
CA SER A 159 2.85 -51.90 17.57
C SER A 159 1.54 -51.46 18.23
N MET A 160 1.24 -50.16 18.30
CA MET A 160 0.03 -49.64 18.97
C MET A 160 -1.22 -49.56 18.04
N GLU A 161 -1.06 -49.43 16.73
CA GLU A 161 -2.19 -49.37 15.79
C GLU A 161 -2.83 -50.74 15.51
N ILE A 162 -2.10 -51.84 15.72
CA ILE A 162 -2.59 -53.21 15.52
C ILE A 162 -3.49 -53.65 16.70
N TRP A 163 -3.22 -53.18 17.92
CA TRP A 163 -3.93 -53.60 19.14
C TRP A 163 -5.32 -52.94 19.32
N CYS A 164 -5.53 -51.75 18.75
CA CYS A 164 -6.82 -51.05 18.78
C CYS A 164 -7.88 -51.63 17.81
N ARG A 165 -7.49 -52.48 16.84
CA ARG A 165 -8.43 -53.05 15.86
C ARG A 165 -8.98 -54.43 16.24
N GLU A 166 -8.38 -55.10 17.22
CA GLU A 166 -8.79 -56.45 17.68
C GLU A 166 -9.54 -56.45 19.03
N SER A 167 -9.73 -55.29 19.66
CA SER A 167 -10.26 -55.16 21.03
C SER A 167 -11.74 -54.73 21.11
N SER A 168 -12.62 -55.22 20.22
CA SER A 168 -14.08 -55.01 20.34
C SER A 168 -14.91 -56.22 19.93
N PRO A 169 -15.26 -57.07 20.91
CA PRO A 169 -16.57 -57.73 20.89
C PRO A 169 -17.30 -57.60 22.24
N LEU A 170 -18.62 -57.43 22.14
CA LEU A 170 -19.66 -57.72 23.15
C LEU A 170 -19.77 -56.74 24.35
N LEU A 171 -20.75 -55.84 24.28
CA LEU A 171 -21.72 -55.71 25.38
C LEU A 171 -23.08 -55.25 24.83
N SER A 172 -24.04 -56.16 24.92
CA SER A 172 -25.43 -56.02 24.55
C SER A 172 -26.30 -55.65 25.77
N MET A 173 -27.31 -54.78 25.52
CA MET A 173 -28.57 -54.54 26.28
C MET A 173 -28.54 -53.60 27.50
N PRO A 174 -29.71 -53.06 27.95
CA PRO A 174 -30.93 -52.61 27.24
C PRO A 174 -31.39 -51.17 27.62
N LYS A 175 -32.34 -50.59 26.88
CA LYS A 175 -32.93 -49.26 27.14
C LYS A 175 -33.96 -49.29 28.30
N PRO A 176 -33.96 -48.32 29.24
CA PRO A 176 -35.09 -48.09 30.14
C PRO A 176 -36.06 -47.01 29.65
N ASN A 177 -37.32 -47.22 29.99
CA ASN A 177 -38.53 -46.53 29.53
C ASN A 177 -38.70 -45.12 30.13
N ALA A 178 -39.32 -44.23 29.36
CA ALA A 178 -39.86 -42.96 29.82
C ALA A 178 -41.22 -43.18 30.51
N SER A 179 -41.35 -42.62 31.71
CA SER A 179 -42.61 -42.26 32.37
C SER A 179 -42.74 -40.75 32.35
#